data_AF-A0A6I1VS32-F1
#
_entry.id   AF-A0A6I1VS32-F1
#
_cell.length_a   1.000
_cell.length_b   1.000
_cell.length_c   1.000
_cell.angle_alpha   90.00
_cell.angle_beta   90.00
_cell.angle_gamma   90.00
#
_symmetry.space_group_name_H-M   'P 1'
#
loop_
_entity.id
_entity.type
_entity.pdbx_description
1 polymer ?
#
loop_
_entity_poly.entity_id
_entity_poly.type
_entity_poly.pdbx_seq_one_letter_code
_entity_poly.pdbx_strand_id
1 'polypeptide(L)' 'MTEKPPPNPIWETALDWLLLIQENPHDSELTERLNHWRASAPEHDAAYRKALKVWSLSGEALTLPATTAPAPPMARPP' A
#
# COMPACT_ATOMS: atom_id res chain seq x y z
N MET A 1 -27.51 -19.06 -0.99
CA MET A 1 -26.58 -19.11 -2.13
C MET A 1 -25.46 -18.14 -1.81
N THR A 2 -24.27 -18.64 -1.50
CA THR A 2 -23.14 -17.82 -1.11
C THR A 2 -22.54 -17.20 -2.37
N GLU A 3 -22.92 -15.95 -2.67
CA GLU A 3 -22.27 -15.14 -3.68
C GLU A 3 -20.85 -14.80 -3.19
N LYS A 4 -19.92 -15.75 -3.34
CA LYS A 4 -18.50 -15.43 -3.39
C LYS A 4 -18.33 -14.64 -4.68
N PRO A 5 -18.05 -13.32 -4.66
CA PRO A 5 -17.68 -12.64 -5.90
C PRO A 5 -16.50 -13.44 -6.48
N PRO A 6 -16.44 -13.59 -7.82
CA PRO A 6 -15.38 -14.38 -8.45
C PRO A 6 -14.02 -13.95 -7.87
N PRO A 7 -13.06 -14.89 -7.69
CA PRO A 7 -11.70 -14.49 -7.35
C PRO A 7 -11.32 -13.43 -8.36
N ASN A 8 -11.09 -12.21 -7.88
CA ASN A 8 -10.67 -11.10 -8.71
C ASN A 8 -9.14 -11.11 -8.57
N PRO A 9 -8.42 -11.93 -9.35
CA PRO A 9 -6.97 -12.05 -9.23
C PRO A 9 -6.30 -10.68 -9.37
N ILE A 10 -6.93 -9.78 -10.13
CA ILE A 10 -6.53 -8.38 -10.32
C ILE A 10 -6.52 -7.60 -8.99
N TRP A 11 -7.49 -7.83 -8.11
CA TRP A 11 -7.56 -7.16 -6.80
C TRP A 11 -6.53 -7.72 -5.82
N GLU A 12 -6.30 -9.03 -5.84
CA GLU A 12 -5.24 -9.68 -5.07
C GLU A 12 -3.86 -9.18 -5.53
N THR A 13 -3.63 -9.08 -6.84
CA THR A 13 -2.41 -8.49 -7.43
C THR A 13 -2.25 -7.02 -7.02
N ALA A 14 -3.32 -6.22 -7.01
CA ALA A 14 -3.25 -4.83 -6.57
C ALA A 14 -2.82 -4.67 -5.11
N LEU A 15 -3.27 -5.58 -4.22
CA LEU A 15 -2.85 -5.61 -2.83
C LEU A 15 -1.39 -6.05 -2.68
N ASP A 16 -0.98 -7.05 -3.46
CA ASP A 16 0.41 -7.53 -3.49
C ASP A 16 1.37 -6.40 -3.90
N TRP A 17 1.01 -5.61 -4.92
CA TRP A 17 1.75 -4.40 -5.32
C TRP A 17 1.88 -3.38 -4.19
N LEU A 18 0.83 -3.16 -3.40
CA LEU A 18 0.88 -2.23 -2.27
C LEU A 18 1.80 -2.73 -1.16
N LEU A 19 1.78 -4.03 -0.88
CA LEU A 19 2.69 -4.66 0.08
C LEU A 19 4.14 -4.52 -0.38
N LEU A 20 4.43 -4.86 -1.63
CA LEU A 20 5.77 -4.80 -2.21
C LEU A 20 6.35 -3.38 -2.17
N ILE A 21 5.56 -2.35 -2.48
CA ILE A 21 6.00 -0.95 -2.41
C ILE A 21 6.20 -0.48 -0.96
N GLN A 22 5.43 -1.01 0.00
CA GLN A 22 5.61 -0.69 1.41
C GLN A 22 6.85 -1.37 2.00
N GLU A 23 7.14 -2.60 1.58
CA GLU A 23 8.38 -3.29 1.94
C GLU A 23 9.60 -2.67 1.26
N ASN A 24 9.44 -2.18 0.03
CA ASN A 24 10.52 -1.62 -0.79
C ASN A 24 10.16 -0.24 -1.38
N PRO A 25 10.08 0.82 -0.54
CA PRO A 25 9.66 2.15 -1.00
C PRO A 25 10.68 2.83 -1.91
N HIS A 26 11.94 2.36 -1.94
CA HIS A 26 12.99 2.91 -2.80
C HIS A 26 13.13 2.19 -4.15
N ASP A 27 12.31 1.16 -4.40
CA ASP A 27 12.41 0.39 -5.62
C ASP A 27 11.61 1.07 -6.75
N SER A 28 12.37 1.72 -7.64
CA SER A 28 11.80 2.42 -8.79
C SER A 28 11.25 1.45 -9.84
N GLU A 29 11.78 0.23 -9.92
CA GLU A 29 11.33 -0.81 -10.85
C GLU A 29 9.91 -1.30 -10.49
N LEU A 30 9.60 -1.45 -9.20
CA LEU A 30 8.25 -1.75 -8.71
C LEU A 30 7.25 -0.66 -9.12
N THR A 31 7.65 0.62 -9.04
CA THR A 31 6.80 1.75 -9.43
C THR A 31 6.53 1.77 -10.94
N GLU A 32 7.55 1.54 -11.77
CA GLU A 32 7.40 1.45 -13.23
C GLU A 32 6.53 0.26 -13.65
N ARG A 33 6.74 -0.93 -13.06
CA ARG A 33 5.93 -2.11 -13.34
C ARG A 33 4.49 -1.93 -12.92
N LEU A 34 4.24 -1.30 -11.77
CA LEU A 34 2.89 -0.95 -11.35
C LEU A 34 2.21 -0.01 -12.35
N ASN A 35 2.92 1.02 -12.83
CA ASN A 35 2.39 1.95 -13.82
C ASN A 35 2.04 1.23 -15.13
N HIS A 36 2.91 0.32 -15.59
CA HIS A 36 2.66 -0.50 -16.78
C HIS A 36 1.44 -1.42 -16.58
N TRP A 37 1.35 -2.08 -15.42
CA TRP A 37 0.23 -2.97 -15.10
C TRP A 37 -1.12 -2.24 -15.04
N ARG A 38 -1.16 -1.03 -14.46
CA ARG A 38 -2.35 -0.17 -14.44
C ARG A 38 -2.72 0.34 -15.83
N ALA A 39 -1.74 0.62 -16.68
CA ALA A 39 -1.96 1.05 -18.07
C ALA A 39 -2.47 -0.09 -18.97
N SER A 40 -2.19 -1.35 -18.63
CA SER A 40 -2.61 -2.51 -19.43
C SER A 40 -4.13 -2.72 -19.47
N ALA A 41 -4.86 -2.42 -18.39
CA ALA A 41 -6.31 -2.61 -18.36
C ALA A 41 -7.02 -1.65 -17.39
N PRO A 42 -8.21 -1.12 -17.75
CA PRO A 42 -9.00 -0.28 -16.85
C PRO A 42 -9.48 -1.03 -15.60
N GLU A 43 -9.64 -2.35 -15.67
CA GLU A 43 -9.93 -3.19 -14.50
C GLU A 43 -8.80 -3.18 -13.46
N HIS A 44 -7.54 -3.11 -13.91
CA HIS A 44 -6.36 -3.04 -13.05
C HIS A 44 -6.32 -1.70 -12.30
N ASP A 45 -6.58 -0.59 -13.00
CA ASP A 45 -6.66 0.73 -12.36
C ASP A 45 -7.81 0.79 -11.34
N ALA A 46 -8.99 0.25 -11.69
CA ALA A 46 -10.12 0.21 -10.78
C ALA A 46 -9.85 -0.62 -9.52
N ALA A 47 -9.19 -1.78 -9.66
CA ALA A 47 -8.78 -2.63 -8.54
C ALA A 47 -7.70 -1.95 -7.68
N TYR A 48 -6.69 -1.34 -8.31
CA TYR A 48 -5.63 -0.61 -7.62
C TYR A 48 -6.16 0.57 -6.81
N ARG A 49 -7.08 1.35 -7.38
CA ARG A 49 -7.73 2.46 -6.67
C ARG A 49 -8.54 1.98 -5.47
N LYS A 50 -9.24 0.84 -5.59
CA LYS A 50 -9.94 0.23 -4.45
C LYS A 50 -8.97 -0.23 -3.37
N ALA A 51 -7.89 -0.90 -3.76
CA ALA A 51 -6.85 -1.37 -2.84
C ALA A 51 -6.18 -0.19 -2.13
N LEU A 52 -5.82 0.87 -2.84
CA LEU A 52 -5.30 2.12 -2.28
C LEU A 52 -6.27 2.76 -1.29
N LYS A 53 -7.58 2.76 -1.58
CA LYS A 53 -8.58 3.34 -0.68
C LYS A 53 -8.66 2.56 0.63
N VAL A 54 -8.67 1.22 0.56
CA VAL A 54 -8.61 0.36 1.75
C VAL A 54 -7.30 0.57 2.51
N TRP A 55 -6.18 0.66 1.79
CA TRP A 55 -4.87 0.91 2.38
C TRP A 55 -4.76 2.28 3.04
N SER A 56 -5.31 3.34 2.43
CA SER A 56 -5.38 4.70 3.02
C SER A 56 -6.21 4.70 4.29
N LEU A 57 -7.37 4.02 4.30
CA LEU A 57 -8.21 3.93 5.49
C LEU A 57 -7.51 3.17 6.63
N SER A 58 -6.77 2.11 6.31
CA SER A 58 -5.92 1.40 7.28
C SER A 58 -4.74 2.26 7.75
N GLY A 59 -4.14 3.03 6.83
CA GLY A 59 -3.06 3.98 7.11
C GLY A 59 -3.53 5.10 8.04
N GLU A 60 -4.64 5.77 7.74
CA GLU A 60 -5.28 6.82 8.53
C GLU A 60 -5.72 6.34 9.92
N ALA A 61 -6.17 5.09 10.03
CA ALA A 61 -6.44 4.47 11.32
C ALA A 61 -5.16 4.23 12.15
N LEU A 62 -4.01 4.05 11.51
CA LEU A 62 -2.69 3.95 12.15
C LEU A 62 -2.01 5.31 12.35
N THR A 63 -2.39 6.35 11.58
CA THR A 63 -2.02 7.76 11.78
C THR A 63 -2.97 8.51 12.73
N LEU A 64 -3.67 7.81 13.62
CA LEU A 64 -3.91 8.36 14.95
C LEU A 64 -2.57 8.89 15.46
N PRO A 65 -2.49 10.08 16.08
CA PRO A 65 -1.22 10.67 16.44
C PRO A 65 -0.48 9.70 17.34
N ALA A 66 0.48 8.96 16.75
CA ALA A 66 1.60 8.46 17.48
C ALA A 66 2.17 9.71 18.11
N THR A 67 1.87 9.92 19.39
CA THR A 67 2.56 10.84 20.25
C THR A 67 4.00 10.84 19.78
N THR A 68 4.41 11.98 19.25
CA THR A 68 5.77 12.34 18.94
C THR A 68 6.57 12.02 20.19
N ALA A 69 7.08 10.78 20.30
CA ALA A 69 8.02 10.43 21.33
C ALA A 69 9.22 11.34 21.04
N PRO A 70 9.54 12.28 21.94
CA PRO A 70 10.65 13.18 21.70
C PRO A 70 11.89 12.31 21.52
N ALA A 71 12.64 12.55 20.44
CA ALA A 71 13.94 11.95 20.25
C ALA A 71 14.70 12.00 21.59
N PRO A 72 15.26 10.88 22.08
CA PRO A 72 16.02 10.92 23.31
C PRO A 72 17.18 11.91 23.11
N PRO A 73 17.38 12.90 23.99
CA PRO A 73 18.58 13.70 23.92
C PRO A 73 19.74 12.71 24.03
N MET A 74 20.61 12.68 23.01
CA MET A 74 21.88 12.00 23.08
C MET A 74 22.63 12.56 24.28
N ALA A 75 22.49 11.88 25.42
CA ALA A 75 23.35 12.03 26.57
C ALA A 75 24.74 11.58 26.10
N ARG A 76 25.60 12.53 25.77
CA ARG A 76 27.04 12.31 25.67
C ARG A 76 27.53 12.11 27.11
N PRO A 77 28.01 10.92 27.52
CA PRO A 77 28.64 10.72 28.82
C PRO A 77 30.08 11.32 28.79
N PRO A 78 30.72 11.54 29.96
CA PRO A 78 31.68 12.61 30.22
C PRO A 78 33.02 12.53 29.47
#